data_AF-A0A3C0FYV5-F1
#
_entry.id   AF-A0A3C0FYV5-F1
#
_cell.length_a   1.000
_cell.length_b   1.000
_cell.length_c   1.000
_cell.angle_alpha   90.00
_cell.angle_beta   90.00
_cell.angle_gamma   90.00
#
_symmetry.space_group_name_H-M   'P 1'
#
loop_
_entity.id
_entity.type
_entity.pdbx_description
1 polymer ?
#
loop_
_entity_poly.entity_id
_entity_poly.type
_entity_poly.pdbx_seq_one_letter_code
_entity_poly.pdbx_strand_id
1 'polypeptide(L)'
;MHNLHEAYRRMYGALGVDNVDALIQPPPDMTPKPIDAGLENSGFLMGQPAQAFEGQNHEAHLQAHSSLFQTQVVMQNPQIQSLIVSHCMQHLQFLSVQIAQEQMPPEVMERIQAVQQQIQMVSPQEAQMIMQETQMILDQFSSPVLASLTAQFLQSIGMSGDADPLVEIRKAELELRDKELDQEAEQFVERQNQRAQEKQIDSQLQLQRLDIQKAIADDKLGVSMDRLKQNADLKLLELEQKFRS
;
A
#
# COMPACT_ATOMS: atom_id res chain seq x y z
N MET A 1 18.63 -23.24 -36.33
CA MET A 1 19.93 -22.79 -35.79
C MET A 1 20.54 -23.96 -35.03
N HIS A 2 21.71 -24.46 -35.43
CA HIS A 2 22.40 -25.56 -34.73
C HIS A 2 23.11 -25.03 -33.48
N ASN A 3 23.08 -25.79 -32.37
CA ASN A 3 23.85 -25.45 -31.17
C ASN A 3 25.33 -25.75 -31.41
N LEU A 4 26.07 -24.72 -31.83
CA LEU A 4 27.47 -24.81 -32.23
C LEU A 4 28.38 -25.29 -31.07
N HIS A 5 28.03 -24.93 -29.84
CA HIS A 5 28.72 -25.38 -28.64
C HIS A 5 28.58 -26.90 -28.45
N GLU A 6 27.38 -27.44 -28.62
CA GLU A 6 27.13 -28.89 -28.55
C GLU A 6 27.79 -29.65 -29.71
N ALA A 7 27.82 -29.05 -30.91
CA ALA A 7 28.52 -29.62 -32.07
C ALA A 7 30.03 -29.73 -31.80
N TYR A 8 30.66 -28.67 -31.28
CA TYR A 8 32.07 -28.70 -30.91
C TYR A 8 32.35 -29.66 -29.74
N ARG A 9 31.47 -29.71 -28.73
CA ARG A 9 31.58 -30.66 -27.61
C ARG A 9 31.64 -32.10 -28.10
N ARG A 10 30.72 -32.48 -29.00
CA ARG A 10 30.67 -33.83 -29.59
C ARG A 10 31.88 -34.13 -30.48
N MET A 11 32.35 -33.15 -31.25
CA MET A 11 33.53 -33.30 -32.10
C MET A 11 34.80 -33.55 -31.27
N TYR A 12 35.08 -32.71 -30.28
CA TYR A 12 36.26 -32.88 -29.41
C TYR A 12 36.17 -34.12 -28.53
N GLY A 13 34.97 -34.47 -28.05
CA GLY A 13 34.73 -35.73 -27.35
C GLY A 13 34.96 -36.96 -28.23
N ALA A 14 34.54 -36.93 -29.50
CA ALA A 14 34.78 -38.00 -30.46
C ALA A 14 36.26 -38.13 -30.86
N LEU A 15 37.04 -37.05 -30.75
CA LEU A 15 38.49 -37.05 -30.96
C LEU A 15 39.29 -37.52 -29.72
N GLY A 16 38.61 -37.93 -28.64
CA GLY A 16 39.25 -38.44 -27.42
C GLY A 16 39.94 -37.37 -26.59
N VAL A 17 39.54 -36.10 -26.74
CA VAL A 17 40.08 -35.00 -25.94
C VAL A 17 39.43 -35.01 -24.57
N ASP A 18 40.23 -35.20 -23.52
CA ASP A 18 39.76 -35.07 -22.13
C ASP A 18 39.53 -33.61 -21.76
N ASN A 19 38.54 -33.35 -20.91
CA ASN A 19 38.19 -32.00 -20.44
C ASN A 19 37.84 -31.01 -21.58
N VAL A 20 37.01 -31.46 -22.53
CA VAL A 20 36.48 -30.65 -23.65
C VAL A 20 35.93 -29.30 -23.21
N ASP A 21 35.34 -29.23 -22.01
CA ASP A 21 34.74 -28.02 -21.44
C ASP A 21 35.75 -26.92 -21.09
N ALA A 22 37.03 -27.26 -20.91
CA ALA A 22 38.09 -26.26 -20.74
C ALA A 22 38.57 -25.66 -22.08
N LEU A 23 38.23 -26.28 -23.20
CA LEU A 23 38.68 -25.86 -24.54
C LEU A 23 37.62 -25.09 -25.32
N ILE A 24 36.35 -25.27 -24.97
CA ILE A 24 35.23 -24.57 -25.58
C ILE A 24 34.85 -23.40 -24.68
N GLN A 25 34.76 -22.19 -25.24
CA GLN A 25 34.24 -21.05 -24.50
C GLN A 25 32.82 -21.38 -24.04
N PRO A 26 32.48 -21.18 -22.75
CA PRO A 26 31.12 -21.38 -22.29
C PRO A 26 30.19 -20.51 -23.14
N PRO A 27 28.96 -20.97 -23.42
CA PRO A 27 28.01 -20.17 -24.17
C PRO A 27 27.88 -18.80 -23.49
N PRO A 28 27.80 -17.71 -24.27
CA PRO A 28 27.64 -16.39 -23.69
C PRO A 28 26.41 -16.39 -22.78
N ASP A 29 26.52 -15.68 -21.66
CA ASP A 29 25.40 -15.46 -20.76
C ASP A 29 24.35 -14.62 -21.48
N MET A 30 23.30 -15.29 -21.95
CA MET A 30 22.18 -14.67 -22.66
C MET A 30 21.08 -14.21 -21.68
N THR A 31 21.33 -14.21 -20.37
CA THR A 31 20.36 -13.64 -19.44
C THR A 31 20.21 -12.15 -19.73
N PRO A 32 18.97 -11.67 -19.98
CA PRO A 32 18.72 -10.25 -20.13
C PRO A 32 19.18 -9.51 -18.87
N LYS A 33 19.91 -8.42 -19.05
CA LYS A 33 20.41 -7.57 -17.96
C LYS A 33 19.84 -6.16 -18.12
N PRO A 34 19.67 -5.42 -17.02
CA PRO A 34 19.30 -4.01 -17.11
C PRO A 34 20.32 -3.25 -17.96
N ILE A 35 19.80 -2.44 -18.89
CA ILE A 35 20.59 -1.54 -19.73
C ILE A 35 20.22 -0.10 -19.37
N ASP A 36 21.14 0.84 -19.58
CA ASP A 36 20.88 2.28 -19.37
C ASP A 36 20.04 2.87 -20.50
N ALA A 37 19.19 3.84 -20.16
CA ALA A 37 18.24 4.49 -21.07
C ALA A 37 18.87 5.00 -22.37
N GLY A 38 20.08 5.54 -22.29
CA GLY A 38 20.80 6.04 -23.45
C GLY A 38 21.20 4.95 -24.44
N LEU A 39 21.56 3.77 -23.94
CA LEU A 39 21.90 2.62 -24.77
C LEU A 39 20.65 1.99 -25.38
N GLU A 40 19.55 1.90 -24.63
CA GLU A 40 18.25 1.45 -25.16
C GLU A 40 17.73 2.42 -26.21
N ASN A 41 17.89 3.73 -26.00
CA ASN A 41 17.58 4.77 -27.00
C ASN A 41 18.34 4.55 -28.33
N SER A 42 19.63 4.22 -28.25
CA SER A 42 20.41 3.84 -29.44
C SER A 42 19.86 2.56 -30.09
N GLY A 43 19.51 1.57 -29.28
CA GLY A 43 18.87 0.33 -29.74
C GLY A 43 17.55 0.56 -30.47
N PHE A 44 16.68 1.42 -29.94
CA PHE A 44 15.40 1.77 -30.57
C PHE A 44 15.58 2.42 -31.94
N LEU A 45 16.58 3.30 -32.09
CA LEU A 45 16.92 3.89 -33.39
C LEU A 45 17.39 2.85 -34.41
N MET A 46 17.92 1.71 -33.94
CA MET A 46 18.27 0.54 -34.75
C MET A 46 17.11 -0.48 -34.86
N GLY A 47 15.92 -0.15 -34.36
CA GLY A 47 14.75 -1.02 -34.38
C GLY A 47 14.82 -2.20 -33.40
N GLN A 48 15.69 -2.15 -32.40
CA GLN A 48 15.80 -3.19 -31.37
C GLN A 48 14.74 -2.98 -30.27
N PRO A 49 14.06 -4.05 -29.81
CA PRO A 49 13.23 -3.98 -28.62
C PRO A 49 14.10 -3.87 -27.35
N ALA A 50 13.49 -3.41 -26.27
CA ALA A 50 14.11 -3.36 -24.95
C ALA A 50 13.16 -3.92 -23.87
N GLN A 51 13.73 -4.27 -22.73
CA GLN A 51 13.02 -4.86 -21.59
C GLN A 51 13.36 -4.08 -20.33
N ALA A 52 12.33 -3.67 -19.58
CA ALA A 52 12.51 -2.98 -18.31
C ALA A 52 12.74 -3.97 -17.15
N PHE A 53 13.42 -3.51 -16.10
CA PHE A 53 13.78 -4.29 -14.91
C PHE A 53 13.54 -3.48 -13.64
N GLU A 54 13.07 -4.13 -12.56
CA GLU A 54 12.68 -3.50 -11.28
C GLU A 54 13.75 -2.60 -10.64
N GLY A 55 15.04 -2.87 -10.82
CA GLY A 55 16.13 -2.10 -10.21
C GLY A 55 16.45 -0.76 -10.90
N GLN A 56 15.80 -0.45 -12.01
CA GLN A 56 16.05 0.79 -12.77
C GLN A 56 15.28 1.97 -12.17
N ASN A 57 15.83 3.18 -12.28
CA ASN A 57 15.06 4.39 -11.99
C ASN A 57 14.04 4.63 -13.11
N HIS A 58 12.81 4.17 -12.91
CA HIS A 58 11.74 4.20 -13.91
C HIS A 58 11.33 5.60 -14.35
N GLU A 59 11.27 6.56 -13.42
CA GLU A 59 10.89 7.94 -13.73
C GLU A 59 11.94 8.60 -14.64
N ALA A 60 13.22 8.48 -14.29
CA ALA A 60 14.32 9.02 -15.11
C ALA A 60 14.40 8.30 -16.48
N HIS A 61 14.16 6.99 -16.53
CA HIS A 61 14.09 6.22 -17.77
C HIS A 61 12.98 6.74 -18.70
N LEU A 62 11.77 6.91 -18.15
CA LEU A 62 10.61 7.42 -18.89
C LEU A 62 10.87 8.81 -19.46
N GLN A 63 11.54 9.69 -18.71
CA GLN A 63 11.92 11.03 -19.19
C GLN A 63 12.93 10.96 -20.36
N ALA A 64 13.92 10.06 -20.27
CA ALA A 64 14.90 9.86 -21.33
C ALA A 64 14.27 9.34 -22.63
N HIS A 65 13.32 8.41 -22.53
CA HIS A 65 12.56 7.91 -23.69
C HIS A 65 11.58 8.95 -24.24
N SER A 66 10.91 9.72 -23.37
CA SER A 66 10.01 10.80 -23.80
C SER A 66 10.77 11.86 -24.61
N SER A 67 11.99 12.18 -24.20
CA SER A 67 12.88 13.10 -24.92
C SER A 67 13.28 12.55 -26.29
N LEU A 68 13.60 11.25 -26.38
CA LEU A 68 13.87 10.60 -27.67
C LEU A 68 12.62 10.59 -28.57
N PHE A 69 11.45 10.33 -28.00
CA PHE A 69 10.19 10.22 -28.72
C PHE A 69 9.85 11.51 -29.48
N GLN A 70 10.16 12.67 -28.89
CA GLN A 70 9.92 13.99 -29.47
C GLN A 70 10.92 14.37 -30.59
N THR A 71 11.93 13.55 -30.86
CA THR A 71 12.87 13.83 -31.95
C THR A 71 12.23 13.59 -33.32
N GLN A 72 12.62 14.38 -34.31
CA GLN A 72 12.07 14.29 -35.67
C GLN A 72 12.24 12.90 -36.30
N VAL A 73 13.36 12.23 -36.03
CA VAL A 73 13.63 10.88 -36.55
C VAL A 73 12.62 9.85 -36.01
N VAL A 74 12.20 9.99 -34.75
CA VAL A 74 11.21 9.09 -34.14
C VAL A 74 9.79 9.48 -34.55
N MET A 75 9.45 10.77 -34.55
CA MET A 75 8.12 11.24 -34.97
C MET A 75 7.76 10.80 -36.40
N GLN A 76 8.75 10.61 -37.28
CA GLN A 76 8.55 10.16 -38.66
C GLN A 76 8.58 8.63 -38.82
N ASN A 77 8.85 7.87 -37.75
CA ASN A 77 8.97 6.41 -37.79
C ASN A 77 8.02 5.73 -36.78
N PRO A 78 6.82 5.31 -37.23
CA PRO A 78 5.84 4.64 -36.37
C PRO A 78 6.33 3.34 -35.74
N GLN A 79 7.25 2.62 -36.40
CA GLN A 79 7.80 1.38 -35.85
C GLN A 79 8.67 1.68 -34.61
N ILE A 80 9.53 2.69 -34.69
CA ILE A 80 10.35 3.11 -33.55
C ILE A 80 9.47 3.67 -32.43
N GLN A 81 8.43 4.44 -32.76
CA GLN A 81 7.44 4.91 -31.78
C GLN A 81 6.80 3.73 -31.03
N SER A 82 6.38 2.69 -31.75
CA SER A 82 5.78 1.50 -31.13
C SER A 82 6.74 0.80 -30.17
N LEU A 83 8.03 0.71 -30.51
CA LEU A 83 9.04 0.09 -29.64
C LEU A 83 9.23 0.91 -28.35
N ILE A 84 9.37 2.22 -28.48
CA ILE A 84 9.54 3.13 -27.33
C ILE A 84 8.31 3.09 -26.43
N VAL A 85 7.11 3.22 -27.00
CA VAL A 85 5.85 3.19 -26.24
C VAL A 85 5.67 1.85 -25.54
N SER A 86 5.89 0.73 -26.24
CA SER A 86 5.81 -0.61 -25.66
C SER A 86 6.75 -0.79 -24.47
N HIS A 87 7.95 -0.23 -24.55
CA HIS A 87 8.92 -0.31 -23.47
C HIS A 87 8.58 0.63 -22.31
N CYS A 88 8.11 1.85 -22.60
CA CYS A 88 7.62 2.77 -21.58
C CYS A 88 6.45 2.18 -20.77
N MET A 89 5.56 1.39 -21.41
CA MET A 89 4.49 0.68 -20.68
C MET A 89 5.04 -0.28 -19.61
N GLN A 90 6.19 -0.93 -19.86
CA GLN A 90 6.83 -1.80 -18.86
C GLN A 90 7.34 -0.98 -17.66
N HIS A 91 7.95 0.19 -17.91
CA HIS A 91 8.35 1.10 -16.83
C HIS A 91 7.16 1.64 -16.04
N LEU A 92 6.06 1.99 -16.71
CA LEU A 92 4.85 2.47 -16.04
C LEU A 92 4.24 1.39 -15.14
N GLN A 93 4.33 0.12 -15.53
CA GLN A 93 3.92 -1.00 -14.69
C GLN A 93 4.77 -1.11 -13.41
N PHE A 94 6.10 -1.00 -13.51
CA PHE A 94 6.94 -1.04 -12.31
C PHE A 94 6.74 0.19 -11.42
N LEU A 95 6.66 1.37 -12.04
CA LEU A 95 6.41 2.62 -11.33
C LEU A 95 5.04 2.63 -10.64
N SER A 96 4.01 2.07 -11.27
CA SER A 96 2.68 1.98 -10.66
C SER A 96 2.66 1.08 -9.43
N VAL A 97 3.40 -0.03 -9.45
CA VAL A 97 3.56 -0.91 -8.28
C VAL A 97 4.33 -0.20 -7.17
N GLN A 98 5.43 0.50 -7.50
CA GLN A 98 6.19 1.26 -6.51
C GLN A 98 5.34 2.33 -5.81
N ILE A 99 4.62 3.15 -6.59
CA ILE A 99 3.75 4.20 -6.04
C ILE A 99 2.57 3.58 -5.26
N ALA A 100 1.97 2.50 -5.76
CA ALA A 100 0.91 1.80 -5.05
C ALA A 100 1.39 1.25 -3.71
N GLN A 101 2.62 0.75 -3.62
CA GLN A 101 3.21 0.31 -2.36
C GLN A 101 3.40 1.45 -1.36
N GLU A 102 3.79 2.63 -1.82
CA GLU A 102 3.93 3.82 -0.98
C GLU A 102 2.57 4.35 -0.48
N GLN A 103 1.49 4.14 -1.24
CA GLN A 103 0.14 4.61 -0.91
C GLN A 103 -0.74 3.57 -0.21
N MET A 104 -0.31 2.31 -0.15
CA MET A 104 -1.11 1.25 0.46
C MET A 104 -1.33 1.48 1.96
N PRO A 105 -2.54 1.18 2.49
CA PRO A 105 -2.79 1.27 3.92
C PRO A 105 -1.82 0.39 4.72
N PRO A 106 -1.35 0.84 5.91
CA PRO A 106 -0.43 0.07 6.74
C PRO A 106 -0.96 -1.34 7.05
N GLU A 107 -2.26 -1.52 7.26
CA GLU A 107 -2.84 -2.84 7.54
C GLU A 107 -2.71 -3.80 6.35
N VAL A 108 -2.81 -3.29 5.12
CA VAL A 108 -2.65 -4.08 3.90
C VAL A 108 -1.18 -4.47 3.73
N MET A 109 -0.26 -3.54 3.99
CA MET A 109 1.17 -3.78 3.92
C MET A 109 1.62 -4.84 4.94
N GLU A 110 1.14 -4.74 6.19
CA GLU A 110 1.38 -5.75 7.23
C GLU A 110 0.84 -7.12 6.82
N ARG A 111 -0.37 -7.16 6.23
CA ARG A 111 -0.94 -8.41 5.72
C ARG A 111 -0.07 -9.03 4.63
N ILE A 112 0.38 -8.24 3.65
CA ILE A 112 1.26 -8.72 2.58
C ILE A 112 2.57 -9.26 3.16
N GLN A 113 3.14 -8.57 4.14
CA GLN A 113 4.39 -8.98 4.78
C GLN A 113 4.23 -10.26 5.61
N ALA A 114 3.13 -10.40 6.35
CA ALA A 114 2.79 -11.62 7.09
C ALA A 114 2.60 -12.81 6.14
N VAL A 115 1.92 -12.58 5.02
CA VAL A 115 1.71 -13.57 3.97
C VAL A 115 3.05 -14.00 3.33
N GLN A 116 3.95 -13.06 3.06
CA GLN A 116 5.30 -13.36 2.55
C GLN A 116 6.11 -14.26 3.48
N GLN A 117 6.02 -14.06 4.79
CA GLN A 117 6.67 -14.93 5.78
C GLN A 117 6.04 -16.34 5.79
N GLN A 118 4.72 -16.41 5.60
CA GLN A 118 4.01 -17.67 5.54
C GLN A 118 4.36 -18.51 4.30
N ILE A 119 4.65 -17.87 3.16
CA ILE A 119 5.05 -18.54 1.91
C ILE A 119 6.27 -19.47 2.12
N GLN A 120 7.21 -19.09 3.01
CA GLN A 120 8.41 -19.91 3.26
C GLN A 120 8.13 -21.20 4.04
N MET A 121 6.93 -21.33 4.63
CA MET A 121 6.56 -22.42 5.54
C MET A 121 5.50 -23.37 4.95
N VAL A 122 5.02 -23.10 3.73
CA VAL A 122 3.95 -23.88 3.06
C VAL A 122 4.49 -24.71 1.90
N SER A 123 3.66 -25.62 1.38
CA SER A 123 4.02 -26.39 0.19
C SER A 123 4.14 -25.50 -1.06
N PRO A 124 4.89 -25.91 -2.10
CA PRO A 124 5.03 -25.13 -3.33
C PRO A 124 3.71 -24.82 -4.05
N GLN A 125 2.72 -25.71 -3.95
CA GLN A 125 1.38 -25.50 -4.52
C GLN A 125 0.59 -24.44 -3.75
N GLU A 126 0.65 -24.49 -2.41
CA GLU A 126 0.02 -23.46 -1.57
C GLU A 126 0.72 -22.11 -1.74
N ALA A 127 2.06 -22.09 -1.83
CA ALA A 127 2.85 -20.90 -2.09
C ALA A 127 2.40 -20.20 -3.39
N GLN A 128 2.14 -20.94 -4.46
CA GLN A 128 1.64 -20.36 -5.72
C GLN A 128 0.27 -19.71 -5.57
N MET A 129 -0.66 -20.35 -4.86
CA MET A 129 -1.99 -19.76 -4.62
C MET A 129 -1.89 -18.47 -3.81
N ILE A 130 -1.06 -18.49 -2.77
CA ILE A 130 -0.83 -17.32 -1.91
C ILE A 130 -0.15 -16.17 -2.68
N MET A 131 0.83 -16.48 -3.53
CA MET A 131 1.45 -15.49 -4.41
C MET A 131 0.44 -14.87 -5.37
N GLN A 132 -0.46 -15.68 -5.93
CA GLN A 132 -1.50 -15.19 -6.82
C GLN A 132 -2.49 -14.27 -6.08
N GLU A 133 -2.89 -14.61 -4.85
CA GLU A 133 -3.74 -13.74 -4.02
C GLU A 133 -3.03 -12.41 -3.72
N THR A 134 -1.75 -12.47 -3.35
CA THR A 134 -0.94 -11.28 -3.06
C THR A 134 -0.82 -10.39 -4.30
N GLN A 135 -0.59 -10.99 -5.47
CA GLN A 135 -0.53 -10.25 -6.73
C GLN A 135 -1.87 -9.58 -7.05
N MET A 136 -3.01 -10.25 -6.85
CA MET A 136 -4.33 -9.64 -7.06
C MET A 136 -4.57 -8.43 -6.15
N ILE A 137 -4.09 -8.49 -4.90
CA ILE A 137 -4.15 -7.34 -3.97
C ILE A 137 -3.29 -6.19 -4.52
N LEU A 138 -2.03 -6.46 -4.89
CA LEU A 138 -1.14 -5.45 -5.48
C LEU A 138 -1.71 -4.84 -6.76
N ASP A 139 -2.32 -5.66 -7.62
CA ASP A 139 -2.95 -5.23 -8.87
C ASP A 139 -4.16 -4.33 -8.61
N GLN A 140 -4.92 -4.56 -7.53
CA GLN A 140 -6.05 -3.72 -7.15
C GLN A 140 -5.63 -2.27 -6.83
N PHE A 141 -4.46 -2.09 -6.20
CA PHE A 141 -3.92 -0.77 -5.90
C PHE A 141 -3.10 -0.17 -7.04
N SER A 142 -2.35 -0.99 -7.79
CA SER A 142 -1.48 -0.51 -8.86
C SER A 142 -2.20 -0.24 -10.18
N SER A 143 -3.34 -0.90 -10.46
CA SER A 143 -4.07 -0.69 -11.72
C SER A 143 -4.60 0.74 -11.91
N PRO A 144 -5.19 1.41 -10.90
CA PRO A 144 -5.59 2.81 -11.03
C PRO A 144 -4.41 3.76 -11.24
N VAL A 145 -3.30 3.52 -10.53
CA VAL A 145 -2.07 4.29 -10.66
C VAL A 145 -1.51 4.13 -12.08
N LEU A 146 -1.44 2.89 -12.59
CA LEU A 146 -0.99 2.60 -13.96
C LEU A 146 -1.84 3.33 -14.99
N ALA A 147 -3.17 3.32 -14.84
CA ALA A 147 -4.07 4.02 -15.76
C ALA A 147 -3.80 5.53 -15.79
N SER A 148 -3.63 6.15 -14.60
CA SER A 148 -3.30 7.57 -14.49
C SER A 148 -1.94 7.89 -15.11
N LEU A 149 -0.90 7.12 -14.77
CA LEU A 149 0.45 7.32 -15.31
C LEU A 149 0.49 7.12 -16.84
N THR A 150 -0.26 6.14 -17.35
CA THR A 150 -0.37 5.89 -18.79
C THR A 150 -1.03 7.07 -19.51
N ALA A 151 -2.13 7.59 -18.96
CA ALA A 151 -2.79 8.77 -19.53
C ALA A 151 -1.86 10.00 -19.54
N GLN A 152 -1.15 10.25 -18.44
CA GLN A 152 -0.17 11.34 -18.33
C GLN A 152 0.99 11.18 -19.32
N PHE A 153 1.52 9.96 -19.46
CA PHE A 153 2.58 9.65 -20.41
C PHE A 153 2.13 9.86 -21.86
N LEU A 154 0.97 9.30 -22.25
CA LEU A 154 0.43 9.50 -23.60
C LEU A 154 0.16 10.98 -23.91
N GLN A 155 -0.22 11.75 -22.88
CA GLN A 155 -0.34 13.21 -23.00
C GLN A 155 1.01 13.90 -23.20
N SER A 156 2.05 13.53 -22.44
CA SER A 156 3.36 14.17 -22.54
C SER A 156 4.06 13.94 -23.88
N ILE A 157 3.77 12.82 -24.55
CA ILE A 157 4.30 12.51 -25.88
C ILE A 157 3.39 12.96 -27.04
N GLY A 158 2.28 13.64 -26.74
CA GLY A 158 1.35 14.14 -27.76
C GLY A 158 0.56 13.05 -28.50
N MET A 159 0.49 11.84 -27.93
CA MET A 159 -0.30 10.71 -28.46
C MET A 159 -1.70 10.60 -27.83
N SER A 160 -2.11 11.57 -27.03
CA SER A 160 -3.51 11.74 -26.67
C SER A 160 -4.25 12.20 -27.94
N GLY A 161 -4.76 11.23 -28.70
CA GLY A 161 -5.94 11.50 -29.51
C GLY A 161 -7.05 12.06 -28.62
N ASP A 162 -7.99 12.82 -29.20
CA ASP A 162 -9.17 13.38 -28.52
C ASP A 162 -9.58 12.49 -27.35
N ALA A 163 -9.46 13.04 -26.14
CA ALA A 163 -9.49 12.31 -24.87
C ALA A 163 -10.51 11.17 -24.91
N ASP A 164 -10.04 9.92 -24.81
CA ASP A 164 -10.93 8.77 -24.74
C ASP A 164 -11.91 9.01 -23.59
N PRO A 165 -13.23 9.13 -23.86
CA PRO A 165 -14.21 9.45 -22.82
C PRO A 165 -14.17 8.43 -21.67
N LEU A 166 -13.68 7.21 -21.90
CA LEU A 166 -13.47 6.23 -20.83
C LEU A 166 -12.36 6.64 -19.85
N VAL A 167 -11.28 7.27 -20.32
CA VAL A 167 -10.18 7.75 -19.46
C VAL A 167 -10.64 8.93 -18.62
N GLU A 168 -11.43 9.84 -19.19
CA GLU A 168 -12.04 10.95 -18.44
C GLU A 168 -13.07 10.45 -17.42
N ILE A 169 -13.90 9.46 -17.78
CA ILE A 169 -14.80 8.79 -16.83
C ILE A 169 -14.01 8.13 -15.70
N ARG A 170 -12.89 7.46 -16.02
CA ARG A 170 -12.00 6.83 -15.02
C ARG A 170 -11.34 7.86 -14.10
N LYS A 171 -10.91 9.01 -14.64
CA LYS A 171 -10.40 10.13 -13.82
C LYS A 171 -11.49 10.65 -12.88
N ALA A 172 -12.70 10.86 -13.39
CA ALA A 172 -13.83 11.28 -12.57
C ALA A 172 -14.19 10.23 -11.51
N GLU A 173 -14.10 8.94 -11.82
CA GLU A 173 -14.31 7.83 -10.89
C GLU A 173 -13.23 7.80 -9.79
N LEU A 174 -11.96 8.06 -10.14
CA LEU A 174 -10.88 8.16 -9.17
C LEU A 174 -11.03 9.38 -8.26
N GLU A 175 -11.34 10.55 -8.81
CA GLU A 175 -11.63 11.74 -8.01
C GLU A 175 -12.85 11.54 -7.09
N LEU A 176 -13.85 10.78 -7.53
CA LEU A 176 -15.00 10.42 -6.69
C LEU A 176 -14.56 9.48 -5.56
N ARG A 177 -13.69 8.51 -5.85
CA ARG A 177 -13.16 7.58 -4.84
C ARG A 177 -12.27 8.27 -3.81
N ASP A 178 -11.43 9.21 -4.23
CA ASP A 178 -10.63 10.03 -3.32
C ASP A 178 -11.54 10.87 -2.41
N LYS A 179 -12.60 11.48 -2.96
CA LYS A 179 -13.61 12.21 -2.17
C LYS A 179 -14.37 11.30 -1.21
N GLU A 180 -14.67 10.07 -1.60
CA GLU A 180 -15.31 9.09 -0.71
C GLU A 180 -14.39 8.72 0.46
N LEU A 181 -13.10 8.52 0.20
CA LEU A 181 -12.10 8.25 1.24
C LEU A 181 -11.95 9.44 2.20
N ASP A 182 -11.89 10.67 1.68
CA ASP A 182 -11.86 11.88 2.51
C ASP A 182 -13.11 12.01 3.37
N GLN A 183 -14.30 11.77 2.80
CA GLN A 183 -15.56 11.78 3.55
C GLN A 183 -15.60 10.69 4.63
N GLU A 184 -15.09 9.50 4.34
CA GLU A 184 -15.04 8.41 5.31
C GLU A 184 -14.08 8.73 6.46
N ALA A 185 -12.94 9.36 6.16
CA ALA A 185 -11.99 9.85 7.16
C ALA A 185 -12.61 10.95 8.03
N GLU A 186 -13.31 11.92 7.45
CA GLU A 186 -14.03 12.96 8.19
C GLU A 186 -15.11 12.35 9.10
N GLN A 187 -15.93 11.44 8.59
CA GLN A 187 -16.94 10.74 9.38
C GLN A 187 -16.33 9.91 10.50
N PHE A 188 -15.17 9.30 10.28
CA PHE A 188 -14.45 8.56 11.33
C PHE A 188 -14.01 9.48 12.45
N VAL A 189 -13.42 10.63 12.13
CA VAL A 189 -13.02 11.65 13.11
C VAL A 189 -14.24 12.19 13.86
N GLU A 190 -15.34 12.46 13.17
CA GLU A 190 -16.57 12.94 13.79
C GLU A 190 -17.16 11.90 14.75
N ARG A 191 -17.22 10.63 14.34
CA ARG A 191 -17.66 9.52 15.21
C ARG A 191 -16.76 9.36 16.44
N GLN A 192 -15.44 9.53 16.30
CA GLN A 192 -14.51 9.51 17.43
C GLN A 192 -14.76 10.68 18.39
N ASN A 193 -14.95 11.89 17.86
CA ASN A 193 -15.25 13.08 18.66
C ASN A 193 -16.59 12.96 19.40
N GLN A 194 -17.63 12.45 18.74
CA GLN A 194 -18.93 12.18 19.37
C GLN A 194 -18.78 11.17 20.52
N ARG A 195 -18.09 10.04 20.29
CA ARG A 195 -17.81 9.06 21.36
C ARG A 195 -17.01 9.66 22.52
N ALA A 196 -16.06 10.54 22.24
CA ALA A 196 -15.31 11.24 23.29
C ALA A 196 -16.21 12.17 24.11
N GLN A 197 -17.09 12.94 23.47
CA GLN A 197 -18.07 13.80 24.15
C GLN A 197 -19.06 13.00 24.97
N GLU A 198 -19.61 11.91 24.43
CA GLU A 198 -20.51 11.01 25.18
C GLU A 198 -19.84 10.46 26.44
N LYS A 199 -18.58 10.03 26.34
CA LYS A 199 -17.80 9.58 27.52
C LYS A 199 -17.60 10.70 28.55
N GLN A 200 -17.36 11.93 28.11
CA GLN A 200 -17.23 13.07 29.02
C GLN A 200 -18.55 13.37 29.73
N ILE A 201 -19.67 13.36 29.01
CA ILE A 201 -21.00 13.57 29.58
C ILE A 201 -21.34 12.45 30.57
N ASP A 202 -21.10 11.19 30.22
CA ASP A 202 -21.34 10.07 31.13
C ASP A 202 -20.49 10.18 32.40
N SER A 203 -19.22 10.56 32.27
CA SER A 203 -18.35 10.82 33.43
C SER A 203 -18.90 11.94 34.33
N GLN A 204 -19.41 13.04 33.76
CA GLN A 204 -20.04 14.12 34.53
C GLN A 204 -21.32 13.65 35.23
N LEU A 205 -22.15 12.85 34.55
CA LEU A 205 -23.38 12.29 35.13
C LEU A 205 -23.05 11.34 36.29
N GLN A 206 -21.99 10.53 36.16
CA GLN A 206 -21.50 9.66 37.24
C GLN A 206 -21.03 10.48 38.45
N LEU A 207 -20.28 11.57 38.23
CA LEU A 207 -19.88 12.48 39.31
C LEU A 207 -21.09 13.11 40.02
N GLN A 208 -22.08 13.61 39.26
CA GLN A 208 -23.31 14.15 39.86
C GLN A 208 -24.06 13.10 40.67
N ARG A 209 -24.13 11.85 40.19
CA ARG A 209 -24.75 10.75 40.94
C ARG A 209 -24.00 10.46 42.24
N LEU A 210 -22.66 10.47 42.22
CA LEU A 210 -21.84 10.31 43.41
C LEU A 210 -22.06 11.45 44.42
N ASP A 211 -22.12 12.70 43.96
CA ASP A 211 -22.40 13.85 44.82
C ASP A 211 -23.78 13.77 45.47
N ILE A 212 -24.81 13.38 44.73
CA ILE A 212 -26.16 13.15 45.27
C ILE A 212 -26.14 12.02 46.32
N GLN A 213 -25.45 10.91 46.03
CA GLN A 213 -25.33 9.80 46.98
C GLN A 213 -24.61 10.22 48.26
N LYS A 214 -23.56 11.04 48.13
CA LYS A 214 -22.83 11.60 49.27
C LYS A 214 -23.72 12.53 50.10
N ALA A 215 -24.46 13.44 49.48
CA ALA A 215 -25.40 14.32 50.17
C ALA A 215 -26.47 13.52 50.93
N ILE A 216 -27.05 12.48 50.31
CA ILE A 216 -28.01 11.60 50.96
C ILE A 216 -27.37 10.86 52.15
N ALA A 217 -26.13 10.43 52.03
CA ALA A 217 -25.41 9.77 53.12
C ALA A 217 -25.14 10.74 54.29
N ASP A 218 -24.71 11.97 53.99
CA ASP A 218 -24.46 13.02 54.97
C ASP A 218 -25.75 13.41 55.71
N ASP A 219 -26.88 13.57 55.00
CA ASP A 219 -28.19 13.83 55.61
C ASP A 219 -28.62 12.69 56.53
N LYS A 220 -28.45 11.44 56.10
CA LYS A 220 -28.75 10.26 56.93
C LYS A 220 -27.88 10.20 58.19
N LEU A 221 -26.61 10.56 58.09
CA LEU A 221 -25.70 10.65 59.23
C LEU A 221 -26.16 11.75 60.19
N GLY A 222 -26.54 12.93 59.67
CA GLY A 222 -27.10 14.03 60.46
C GLY A 222 -28.34 13.61 61.25
N VAL A 223 -29.34 13.02 60.58
CA VAL A 223 -30.56 12.49 61.22
C VAL A 223 -30.23 11.44 62.29
N SER A 224 -29.24 10.59 62.04
CA SER A 224 -28.80 9.57 63.00
C SER A 224 -28.14 10.19 64.24
N MET A 225 -27.31 11.24 64.05
CA MET A 225 -26.72 12.01 65.14
C MET A 225 -27.77 12.73 65.97
N ASP A 226 -28.76 13.37 65.35
CA ASP A 226 -29.84 14.05 66.07
C ASP A 226 -30.68 13.07 66.89
N ARG A 227 -30.97 11.89 66.35
CA ARG A 227 -31.62 10.80 67.10
C ARG A 227 -30.80 10.32 68.30
N LEU A 228 -29.48 10.21 68.14
CA LEU A 228 -28.59 9.83 69.24
C LEU A 228 -28.57 10.90 70.35
N LYS A 229 -28.53 12.19 69.98
CA LYS A 229 -28.62 13.30 70.95
C LYS A 229 -29.94 13.31 71.68
N GLN A 230 -31.07 13.22 70.97
CA GLN A 230 -32.40 13.16 71.60
C GLN A 230 -32.50 11.98 72.58
N ASN A 231 -32.01 10.81 72.21
CA ASN A 231 -31.99 9.66 73.12
C ASN A 231 -31.09 9.89 74.35
N ALA A 232 -29.96 10.57 74.19
CA ALA A 232 -29.08 10.94 75.29
C ALA A 232 -29.75 11.94 76.24
N ASP A 233 -30.40 12.98 75.69
CA ASP A 233 -31.11 14.00 76.45
C ASP A 233 -32.29 13.40 77.23
N LEU A 234 -33.07 12.52 76.59
CA LEU A 234 -34.16 11.79 77.25
C LEU A 234 -33.65 10.93 78.40
N LYS A 235 -32.55 10.20 78.20
CA LYS A 235 -31.90 9.43 79.29
C LYS A 235 -31.40 10.32 80.42
N LEU A 236 -30.88 11.51 80.12
CA LEU A 236 -30.42 12.46 81.13
C LEU A 236 -31.61 12.97 81.97
N LEU A 237 -32.72 13.32 81.33
CA LEU A 237 -33.99 13.70 81.98
C LEU A 237 -34.55 12.60 82.89
N GLU A 238 -34.52 11.34 82.42
CA GLU A 238 -34.93 10.19 83.24
C GLU A 238 -34.04 10.01 84.48
N LEU A 239 -32.73 10.24 84.34
CA LEU A 239 -31.80 10.19 85.47
C LEU A 239 -32.07 11.35 86.45
N GLU A 240 -32.27 12.57 85.97
CA GLU A 240 -32.61 13.72 86.81
C GLU A 240 -33.93 13.53 87.57
N GLN A 241 -34.95 12.94 86.95
CA GLN A 241 -36.20 12.61 87.62
C GLN A 241 -36.00 11.54 88.71
N LYS A 242 -35.16 10.53 88.47
CA LYS A 242 -34.79 9.53 89.49
C LYS A 242 -33.99 10.09 90.67
N PHE A 243 -33.24 11.18 90.48
CA PHE A 243 -32.49 11.83 91.56
C PHE A 243 -33.31 12.85 92.37
N ARG A 244 -34.49 13.26 91.87
CA ARG A 244 -35.41 14.19 92.57
C ARG A 244 -36.55 13.50 93.35
N SER A 245 -36.72 12.19 93.17
CA SER A 245 -37.60 11.32 93.96
C SER A 245 -36.85 10.64 95.09
#